data_AF-A0A427AA18-F1
#
_entry.id   AF-A0A427AA18-F1
#
_cell.length_a   1.000
_cell.length_b   1.000
_cell.length_c   1.000
_cell.angle_alpha   90.00
_cell.angle_beta   90.00
_cell.angle_gamma   90.00
#
_symmetry.space_group_name_H-M   'P 1'
#
loop_
_entity.id
_entity.type
_entity.pdbx_description
1 polymer ?
#
loop_
_entity_poly.entity_id
_entity_poly.type
_entity_poly.pdbx_seq_one_letter_code
_entity_poly.pdbx_strand_id
1 'polypeptide(L)'
;MQTHDEETRKFFKHSSVICVLSPRYASNKALSNSITGALTVVGTLFTHHQKCVLVDTQASGNKRKITAFIGGLDLCDGRYDTPEHRLFRDLDTVFLNDVHNPTFAAGTKGPRQPWHDLHCKIEGPAAYDILKNFEQRWRKATKWREFSLHDDPSLWVSREEDSEHWHVQVFRSIDSGSVKGFPSIVQEAMKNLVCQKNLVIDKSIHTAYVKAIRSAQHFIYIENQYFVGSSFAWPSYKNPGADNLIPMELALKVASKIRANERFAVYVVIPMWPEGDPSSNAVQEILFWQGQTIQMMYDIVAQELKSMNLENAHPQDYLNFYCLGNREETPADKLQQDDQFLEKAPATLSQKFRRFMIYVHAKGMIIDDEYVIVGSANINQRSLAGSRDTEIAMGAYQPHHTWTKNKRHPHGQVYGYRMSLWAEHMGLLDDRFEEPNSLECVKFVNKTAEDNWSRYTAEEMTALTGHLIRYPIQVEADGKVGPLPDHECFPDVGGKILGAPTALPDTLTM
;
A
#
# COMPACT_ATOMS: atom_id res chain seq x y z
N MET A 1 -14.33 -8.09 -7.01
CA MET A 1 -13.26 -7.96 -8.02
C MET A 1 -13.54 -8.95 -9.14
N GLN A 2 -13.52 -8.50 -10.39
CA GLN A 2 -13.50 -9.38 -11.55
C GLN A 2 -12.03 -9.76 -11.77
N THR A 3 -11.60 -10.91 -11.26
CA THR A 3 -10.16 -11.28 -11.20
C THR A 3 -9.67 -12.04 -12.44
N HIS A 4 -10.56 -12.38 -13.38
CA HIS A 4 -10.24 -13.13 -14.61
C HIS A 4 -9.56 -14.50 -14.38
N ASP A 5 -9.65 -15.07 -13.18
CA ASP A 5 -8.95 -16.30 -12.81
C ASP A 5 -9.37 -17.50 -13.67
N GLU A 6 -10.69 -17.68 -13.85
CA GLU A 6 -11.24 -18.79 -14.62
C GLU A 6 -11.03 -18.63 -16.13
N GLU A 7 -11.14 -17.40 -16.63
CA GLU A 7 -10.80 -17.03 -18.01
C GLU A 7 -9.33 -17.34 -18.30
N THR A 8 -8.42 -16.95 -17.41
CA THR A 8 -6.98 -17.20 -17.52
C THR A 8 -6.68 -18.71 -17.51
N ARG A 9 -7.30 -19.48 -16.62
CA ARG A 9 -7.16 -20.94 -16.62
C ARG A 9 -7.64 -21.55 -17.95
N LYS A 10 -8.79 -21.10 -18.46
CA LYS A 10 -9.34 -21.58 -19.74
C LYS A 10 -8.41 -21.25 -20.90
N PHE A 11 -7.83 -20.05 -20.92
CA PHE A 11 -6.87 -19.62 -21.93
C PHE A 11 -5.66 -20.57 -22.02
N PHE A 12 -5.09 -20.98 -20.88
CA PHE A 12 -3.92 -21.87 -20.87
C PHE A 12 -4.23 -23.37 -20.97
N LYS A 13 -5.50 -23.79 -20.89
CA LYS A 13 -5.94 -25.19 -20.78
C LYS A 13 -5.34 -26.15 -21.83
N HIS A 14 -5.07 -25.65 -23.03
CA HIS A 14 -4.55 -26.43 -24.17
C HIS A 14 -3.13 -26.01 -24.58
N SER A 15 -2.42 -25.30 -23.71
CA SER A 15 -1.03 -24.89 -23.91
C SER A 15 -0.06 -25.74 -23.07
N SER A 16 1.25 -25.49 -23.20
CA SER A 16 2.27 -26.06 -22.30
C SER A 16 2.33 -25.40 -20.93
N VAL A 17 1.61 -24.28 -20.71
CA VAL A 17 1.58 -23.56 -19.44
C VAL A 17 0.70 -24.30 -18.45
N ILE A 18 1.25 -24.61 -17.27
CA ILE A 18 0.51 -25.23 -16.17
C ILE A 18 -0.13 -24.13 -15.31
N CYS A 19 -1.40 -23.83 -15.57
CA CYS A 19 -2.17 -22.86 -14.79
C CYS A 19 -3.01 -23.56 -13.71
N VAL A 20 -2.82 -23.18 -12.44
CA VAL A 20 -3.50 -23.78 -11.28
C VAL A 20 -4.28 -22.71 -10.52
N LEU A 21 -5.59 -22.91 -10.38
CA LEU A 21 -6.40 -22.12 -9.45
C LEU A 21 -6.12 -22.55 -8.02
N SER A 22 -5.65 -21.62 -7.21
CA SER A 22 -5.31 -21.86 -5.80
C SER A 22 -6.38 -21.26 -4.91
N PRO A 23 -7.29 -22.04 -4.30
CA PRO A 23 -8.27 -21.52 -3.37
C PRO A 23 -7.62 -21.16 -2.02
N ARG A 24 -8.09 -20.05 -1.42
CA ARG A 24 -7.69 -19.64 -0.07
C ARG A 24 -8.84 -19.89 0.91
N TYR A 25 -8.68 -20.90 1.74
CA TYR A 25 -9.67 -21.26 2.76
C TYR A 25 -9.40 -20.52 4.08
N ALA A 26 -10.44 -19.91 4.64
CA ALA A 26 -10.38 -19.38 6.00
C ALA A 26 -10.20 -20.55 6.99
N SER A 27 -9.33 -20.37 7.98
CA SER A 27 -8.95 -21.40 8.94
C SER A 27 -10.06 -21.77 9.95
N ASN A 28 -11.19 -21.06 9.96
CA ASN A 28 -12.29 -21.29 10.90
C ASN A 28 -13.49 -22.01 10.25
N LYS A 29 -13.71 -23.28 10.65
CA LYS A 29 -15.04 -23.92 10.62
C LYS A 29 -16.10 -23.17 11.46
N ALA A 30 -15.68 -22.22 12.31
CA ALA A 30 -16.62 -21.40 13.08
C ALA A 30 -17.30 -20.31 12.24
N LEU A 31 -16.63 -19.76 11.21
CA LEU A 31 -17.27 -18.78 10.31
C LEU A 31 -18.39 -19.40 9.47
N SER A 32 -18.37 -20.72 9.24
CA SER A 32 -19.49 -21.41 8.60
C SER A 32 -20.69 -21.62 9.52
N ASN A 33 -20.51 -21.53 10.85
CA ASN A 33 -21.54 -21.85 11.83
C ASN A 33 -21.99 -20.63 12.69
N SER A 34 -21.24 -19.53 12.68
CA SER A 34 -21.56 -18.30 13.42
C SER A 34 -22.36 -17.28 12.61
N ILE A 35 -22.53 -17.49 11.30
CA ILE A 35 -23.50 -16.74 10.49
C ILE A 35 -24.85 -17.43 10.63
N THR A 36 -25.42 -17.42 11.83
CA THR A 36 -26.83 -17.70 12.02
C THR A 36 -27.61 -16.49 11.51
N GLY A 37 -28.00 -16.50 10.22
CA GLY A 37 -29.18 -15.73 9.80
C GLY A 37 -29.27 -15.12 8.40
N ALA A 38 -28.21 -14.93 7.60
CA ALA A 38 -28.41 -14.25 6.31
C ALA A 38 -27.46 -14.52 5.13
N LEU A 39 -26.26 -15.10 5.29
CA LEU A 39 -25.45 -15.50 4.14
C LEU A 39 -24.57 -16.71 4.48
N THR A 40 -24.90 -17.86 3.92
CA THR A 40 -23.98 -19.00 3.83
C THR A 40 -22.84 -18.61 2.88
N VAL A 41 -21.81 -17.91 3.37
CA VAL A 41 -20.59 -17.65 2.58
C VAL A 41 -19.76 -18.93 2.59
N VAL A 42 -20.08 -19.83 1.67
CA VAL A 42 -19.32 -21.07 1.45
C VAL A 42 -17.98 -20.70 0.79
N GLY A 43 -16.87 -20.80 1.53
CA GLY A 43 -15.59 -21.22 0.95
C GLY A 43 -14.39 -20.27 1.01
N THR A 44 -14.47 -19.00 0.58
CA THR A 44 -13.27 -18.19 0.30
C THR A 44 -13.46 -16.69 0.61
N LEU A 45 -13.35 -16.31 1.88
CA LEU A 45 -13.39 -14.90 2.34
C LEU A 45 -12.08 -14.13 2.11
N PHE A 46 -10.98 -14.87 1.99
CA PHE A 46 -9.61 -14.36 1.89
C PHE A 46 -8.99 -14.77 0.56
N THR A 47 -7.93 -14.08 0.15
CA THR A 47 -7.30 -14.26 -1.15
C THR A 47 -5.83 -14.67 -1.03
N HIS A 48 -5.29 -15.21 -2.13
CA HIS A 48 -3.85 -15.27 -2.33
C HIS A 48 -3.39 -13.98 -2.98
N HIS A 49 -2.86 -13.06 -2.19
CA HIS A 49 -2.58 -11.69 -2.63
C HIS A 49 -1.12 -11.43 -3.01
N GLN A 50 -0.27 -12.47 -2.99
CA GLN A 50 1.12 -12.40 -3.43
C GLN A 50 1.22 -12.20 -4.95
N LYS A 51 1.87 -11.11 -5.38
CA LYS A 51 2.29 -10.88 -6.77
C LYS A 51 3.76 -11.28 -6.91
N CYS A 52 4.04 -12.23 -7.80
CA CYS A 52 5.38 -12.82 -7.90
C CYS A 52 5.66 -13.31 -9.32
N VAL A 53 6.82 -12.94 -9.87
CA VAL A 53 7.39 -13.56 -11.07
C VAL A 53 8.76 -14.13 -10.72
N LEU A 54 8.99 -15.39 -11.09
CA LEU A 54 10.27 -16.09 -10.91
C LEU A 54 10.74 -16.59 -12.27
N VAL A 55 11.94 -16.21 -12.65
CA VAL A 55 12.57 -16.62 -13.90
C VAL A 55 14.02 -16.98 -13.64
N ASP A 56 14.53 -17.96 -14.36
CA ASP A 56 15.98 -18.11 -14.48
C ASP A 56 16.51 -17.07 -15.50
N THR A 57 17.63 -16.43 -15.17
CA THR A 57 18.26 -15.40 -15.99
C THR A 57 19.73 -15.75 -16.22
N GLN A 58 20.35 -15.10 -17.20
CA GLN A 58 21.75 -15.32 -17.53
C GLN A 58 22.66 -14.91 -16.36
N ALA A 59 23.56 -15.80 -15.96
CA ALA A 59 24.65 -15.50 -15.03
C ALA A 59 25.99 -15.48 -15.77
N SER A 60 27.11 -15.55 -15.05
CA SER A 60 28.45 -15.59 -15.66
C SER A 60 28.68 -16.89 -16.46
N GLY A 61 29.32 -16.77 -17.63
CA GLY A 61 29.58 -17.91 -18.52
C GLY A 61 28.30 -18.57 -19.04
N ASN A 62 28.21 -19.90 -18.99
CA ASN A 62 27.03 -20.66 -19.40
C ASN A 62 26.09 -21.00 -18.23
N LYS A 63 26.21 -20.30 -17.08
CA LYS A 63 25.37 -20.55 -15.91
C LYS A 63 24.10 -19.71 -15.93
N ARG A 64 23.07 -20.19 -15.22
CA ARG A 64 21.78 -19.52 -15.00
C ARG A 64 21.61 -19.24 -13.51
N LYS A 65 20.98 -18.13 -13.15
CA LYS A 65 20.64 -17.77 -11.76
C LYS A 65 19.13 -17.53 -11.65
N ILE A 66 18.58 -17.54 -10.44
CA ILE A 66 17.19 -17.13 -10.21
C ILE A 66 17.10 -15.61 -10.05
N THR A 67 16.11 -15.02 -10.71
CA THR A 67 15.69 -13.64 -10.52
C THR A 67 14.21 -13.64 -10.14
N ALA A 68 13.88 -12.88 -9.10
CA ALA A 68 12.53 -12.77 -8.59
C ALA A 68 12.01 -11.33 -8.73
N PHE A 69 10.70 -11.18 -8.89
CA PHE A 69 10.01 -9.91 -8.85
C PHE A 69 8.84 -10.03 -7.90
N ILE A 70 8.72 -9.08 -6.95
CA ILE A 70 7.59 -8.99 -6.02
C ILE A 70 7.22 -7.52 -5.79
N GLY A 71 5.98 -7.25 -5.41
CA GLY A 71 5.49 -5.89 -5.16
C GLY A 71 3.96 -5.83 -5.14
N GLY A 72 3.41 -4.67 -5.50
CA GLY A 72 1.97 -4.44 -5.60
C GLY A 72 1.37 -4.73 -6.98
N LEU A 73 2.17 -4.68 -8.06
CA LEU A 73 1.68 -4.89 -9.42
C LEU A 73 1.36 -6.36 -9.74
N ASP A 74 0.09 -6.63 -10.03
CA ASP A 74 -0.37 -7.85 -10.71
C ASP A 74 -0.17 -7.73 -12.24
N LEU A 75 -0.04 -8.87 -12.93
CA LEU A 75 -0.02 -8.91 -14.40
C LEU A 75 -1.46 -9.00 -14.95
N CYS A 76 -2.20 -7.91 -14.85
CA CYS A 76 -3.59 -7.79 -15.31
C CYS A 76 -3.92 -6.37 -15.80
N ASP A 77 -5.16 -6.19 -16.25
CA ASP A 77 -5.75 -4.95 -16.75
C ASP A 77 -5.64 -3.79 -15.75
N GLY A 78 -5.44 -2.58 -16.25
CA GLY A 78 -5.42 -1.33 -15.50
C GLY A 78 -4.11 -1.03 -14.75
N ARG A 79 -3.13 -1.94 -14.76
CA ARG A 79 -1.88 -1.79 -13.99
C ARG A 79 -0.78 -1.07 -14.75
N TYR A 80 -0.84 -1.05 -16.08
CA TYR A 80 0.15 -0.34 -16.89
C TYR A 80 -0.05 1.17 -16.73
N ASP A 81 1.00 1.86 -16.28
CA ASP A 81 1.01 3.32 -16.17
C ASP A 81 2.43 3.87 -16.20
N THR A 82 2.54 5.18 -16.23
CA THR A 82 3.79 5.93 -16.10
C THR A 82 3.60 7.06 -15.07
N PRO A 83 4.68 7.64 -14.54
CA PRO A 83 4.59 8.76 -13.58
C PRO A 83 3.78 9.99 -14.06
N GLU A 84 3.46 10.09 -15.36
CA GLU A 84 2.57 11.15 -15.87
C GLU A 84 1.09 10.94 -15.50
N HIS A 85 0.70 9.71 -15.16
CA HIS A 85 -0.63 9.34 -14.68
C HIS A 85 -1.79 9.94 -15.47
N ARG A 86 -1.74 9.75 -16.80
CA ARG A 86 -2.64 10.40 -17.76
C ARG A 86 -4.09 9.98 -17.51
N LEU A 87 -5.02 10.94 -17.53
CA LEU A 87 -6.46 10.72 -17.30
C LEU A 87 -7.23 10.52 -18.62
N PHE A 88 -6.94 11.35 -19.61
CA PHE A 88 -7.66 11.42 -20.90
C PHE A 88 -6.73 11.31 -22.11
N ARG A 89 -5.43 11.62 -21.93
CA ARG A 89 -4.45 11.46 -23.01
C ARG A 89 -4.17 9.98 -23.26
N ASP A 90 -3.98 9.64 -24.53
CA ASP A 90 -3.56 8.30 -25.00
C ASP A 90 -4.55 7.15 -24.73
N LEU A 91 -5.82 7.46 -24.44
CA LEU A 91 -6.89 6.46 -24.31
C LEU A 91 -7.14 5.67 -25.60
N ASP A 92 -6.80 6.26 -26.76
CA ASP A 92 -6.87 5.68 -28.09
C ASP A 92 -5.55 5.03 -28.54
N THR A 93 -4.50 5.04 -27.71
CA THR A 93 -3.18 4.49 -28.03
C THR A 93 -2.73 3.44 -26.99
N VAL A 94 -1.90 3.82 -26.01
CA VAL A 94 -1.29 2.87 -25.06
C VAL A 94 -2.29 2.28 -24.09
N PHE A 95 -3.40 2.98 -23.83
CA PHE A 95 -4.51 2.50 -22.99
C PHE A 95 -5.67 1.95 -23.81
N LEU A 96 -5.51 1.79 -25.14
CA LEU A 96 -6.56 1.21 -25.97
C LEU A 96 -6.83 -0.23 -25.53
N ASN A 97 -8.08 -0.51 -25.14
CA ASN A 97 -8.53 -1.77 -24.52
C ASN A 97 -8.05 -2.01 -23.08
N ASP A 98 -7.47 -1.00 -22.43
CA ASP A 98 -7.05 -1.04 -21.02
C ASP A 98 -7.47 0.23 -20.25
N VAL A 99 -8.66 0.75 -20.57
CA VAL A 99 -9.26 1.89 -19.86
C VAL A 99 -9.93 1.38 -18.59
N HIS A 100 -9.18 1.34 -17.51
CA HIS A 100 -9.64 0.89 -16.20
C HIS A 100 -10.19 2.05 -15.36
N ASN A 101 -11.44 1.95 -14.89
CA ASN A 101 -11.99 2.81 -13.83
C ASN A 101 -13.24 2.16 -13.21
N PRO A 102 -13.10 1.45 -12.07
CA PRO A 102 -14.20 0.74 -11.44
C PRO A 102 -15.08 1.63 -10.54
N THR A 103 -14.78 2.93 -10.43
CA THR A 103 -15.68 3.90 -9.79
C THR A 103 -16.89 4.20 -10.67
N PHE A 104 -16.76 4.04 -11.99
CA PHE A 104 -17.83 4.31 -12.95
C PHE A 104 -18.34 3.03 -13.60
N ALA A 105 -19.49 3.14 -14.28
CA ALA A 105 -20.02 2.05 -15.09
C ALA A 105 -19.06 1.72 -16.24
N ALA A 106 -19.02 0.44 -16.62
CA ALA A 106 -18.22 -0.05 -17.73
C ALA A 106 -18.58 0.70 -19.04
N GLY A 107 -17.57 0.99 -19.86
CA GLY A 107 -17.72 1.72 -21.13
C GLY A 107 -17.57 3.25 -21.03
N THR A 108 -17.32 3.78 -19.83
CA THR A 108 -17.00 5.21 -19.64
C THR A 108 -15.67 5.54 -20.34
N LYS A 109 -15.65 6.55 -21.23
CA LYS A 109 -14.49 6.93 -22.06
C LYS A 109 -13.41 7.75 -21.35
N GLY A 110 -13.50 7.91 -20.02
CA GLY A 110 -12.57 8.70 -19.21
C GLY A 110 -13.27 9.47 -18.08
N PRO A 111 -12.54 10.00 -17.09
CA PRO A 111 -11.11 9.75 -16.88
C PRO A 111 -10.88 8.27 -16.59
N ARG A 112 -9.80 7.69 -17.13
CA ARG A 112 -9.34 6.41 -16.57
C ARG A 112 -8.87 6.66 -15.13
N GLN A 113 -8.74 5.60 -14.34
CA GLN A 113 -8.10 5.68 -13.03
C GLN A 113 -6.60 5.37 -13.20
N PRO A 114 -5.69 6.35 -13.01
CA PRO A 114 -4.27 6.09 -12.98
C PRO A 114 -3.87 5.15 -11.85
N TRP A 115 -2.77 4.44 -12.04
CA TRP A 115 -2.29 3.39 -11.15
C TRP A 115 -0.87 3.71 -10.68
N HIS A 116 -0.74 4.17 -9.45
CA HIS A 116 0.54 4.38 -8.78
C HIS A 116 0.87 3.17 -7.90
N ASP A 117 2.04 2.56 -8.10
CA ASP A 117 2.41 1.32 -7.41
C ASP A 117 3.93 1.13 -7.33
N LEU A 118 4.36 0.20 -6.48
CA LEU A 118 5.76 -0.12 -6.22
C LEU A 118 6.02 -1.60 -6.49
N HIS A 119 7.14 -1.89 -7.15
CA HIS A 119 7.58 -3.26 -7.41
C HIS A 119 9.10 -3.33 -7.37
N CYS A 120 9.65 -4.50 -7.07
CA CYS A 120 11.09 -4.68 -7.00
C CYS A 120 11.55 -5.94 -7.74
N LYS A 121 12.77 -5.86 -8.28
CA LYS A 121 13.53 -7.00 -8.80
C LYS A 121 14.57 -7.41 -7.75
N ILE A 122 14.68 -8.70 -7.49
CA ILE A 122 15.57 -9.27 -6.48
C ILE A 122 16.49 -10.29 -7.15
N GLU A 123 17.78 -10.16 -6.90
CA GLU A 123 18.84 -11.03 -7.37
C GLU A 123 19.74 -11.44 -6.19
N GLY A 124 20.39 -12.60 -6.28
CA GLY A 124 21.17 -13.17 -5.18
C GLY A 124 20.34 -14.07 -4.26
N PRO A 125 20.84 -14.39 -3.04
CA PRO A 125 20.25 -15.41 -2.16
C PRO A 125 18.75 -15.22 -1.88
N ALA A 126 18.31 -13.97 -1.69
CA ALA A 126 16.91 -13.67 -1.38
C ALA A 126 15.93 -14.08 -2.50
N ALA A 127 16.39 -14.17 -3.76
CA ALA A 127 15.56 -14.68 -4.86
C ALA A 127 15.20 -16.17 -4.67
N TYR A 128 16.09 -16.94 -4.04
CA TYR A 128 15.85 -18.36 -3.72
C TYR A 128 14.89 -18.54 -2.54
N ASP A 129 14.83 -17.58 -1.60
CA ASP A 129 13.80 -17.58 -0.56
C ASP A 129 12.39 -17.38 -1.14
N ILE A 130 12.28 -16.53 -2.18
CA ILE A 130 11.01 -16.32 -2.91
C ILE A 130 10.65 -17.58 -3.72
N LEU A 131 11.63 -18.22 -4.37
CA LEU A 131 11.45 -19.52 -5.01
C LEU A 131 10.95 -20.57 -4.00
N LYS A 132 11.57 -20.65 -2.83
CA LYS A 132 11.14 -21.55 -1.75
C LYS A 132 9.71 -21.27 -1.31
N ASN A 133 9.31 -20.00 -1.19
CA ASN A 133 7.92 -19.64 -0.94
C ASN A 133 6.96 -20.19 -2.02
N PHE A 134 7.30 -20.00 -3.31
CA PHE A 134 6.52 -20.54 -4.41
C PHE A 134 6.43 -22.06 -4.34
N GLU A 135 7.54 -22.77 -4.14
CA GLU A 135 7.56 -24.23 -4.03
C GLU A 135 6.69 -24.75 -2.88
N GLN A 136 6.77 -24.11 -1.71
CA GLN A 136 5.98 -24.47 -0.54
C GLN A 136 4.48 -24.37 -0.84
N ARG A 137 4.05 -23.34 -1.57
CA ARG A 137 2.66 -23.15 -2.02
C ARG A 137 2.29 -24.12 -3.13
N TRP A 138 3.17 -24.32 -4.12
CA TRP A 138 2.96 -25.23 -5.24
C TRP A 138 2.73 -26.67 -4.79
N ARG A 139 3.54 -27.14 -3.83
CA ARG A 139 3.39 -28.47 -3.21
C ARG A 139 2.08 -28.61 -2.43
N LYS A 140 1.51 -27.50 -1.95
CA LYS A 140 0.20 -27.48 -1.29
C LYS A 140 -0.94 -27.53 -2.29
N ALA A 141 -0.84 -26.77 -3.38
CA ALA A 141 -1.87 -26.66 -4.41
C ALA A 141 -1.90 -27.85 -5.39
N THR A 142 -0.77 -28.54 -5.59
CA THR A 142 -0.64 -29.61 -6.60
C THR A 142 -0.10 -30.92 -6.04
N LYS A 143 -0.17 -31.99 -6.86
CA LYS A 143 0.46 -33.30 -6.59
C LYS A 143 1.86 -33.41 -7.21
N TRP A 144 2.35 -32.37 -7.89
CA TRP A 144 3.64 -32.37 -8.58
C TRP A 144 4.81 -32.25 -7.59
N ARG A 145 5.94 -32.88 -7.92
CA ARG A 145 7.19 -32.85 -7.14
C ARG A 145 8.23 -31.93 -7.75
N GLU A 146 9.31 -31.75 -6.97
CA GLU A 146 10.11 -30.55 -6.73
C GLU A 146 10.83 -29.92 -7.93
N PHE A 147 11.04 -28.61 -7.83
CA PHE A 147 12.18 -27.93 -8.42
C PHE A 147 13.34 -28.10 -7.41
N SER A 148 14.51 -28.58 -7.85
CA SER A 148 15.68 -28.75 -6.97
C SER A 148 16.73 -27.70 -7.32
N LEU A 149 16.39 -26.43 -7.14
CA LEU A 149 17.28 -25.31 -7.39
C LEU A 149 17.74 -24.73 -6.07
N HIS A 150 19.07 -24.63 -5.91
CA HIS A 150 19.71 -24.14 -4.69
C HIS A 150 20.52 -22.90 -5.01
N ASP A 151 20.68 -22.04 -4.01
CA ASP A 151 21.61 -20.91 -4.09
C ASP A 151 23.05 -21.41 -4.29
N ASP A 152 23.81 -20.69 -5.11
CA ASP A 152 25.22 -20.96 -5.40
C ASP A 152 25.96 -19.62 -5.29
N PRO A 153 26.86 -19.45 -4.30
CA PRO A 153 27.65 -18.24 -4.13
C PRO A 153 28.42 -17.77 -5.37
N SER A 154 28.75 -18.69 -6.29
CA SER A 154 29.40 -18.32 -7.55
C SER A 154 28.47 -17.58 -8.54
N LEU A 155 27.17 -17.51 -8.25
CA LEU A 155 26.14 -16.83 -9.03
C LEU A 155 25.70 -15.48 -8.44
N TRP A 156 26.24 -15.08 -7.30
CA TRP A 156 25.86 -13.84 -6.63
C TRP A 156 26.24 -12.61 -7.48
N VAL A 157 25.35 -11.62 -7.48
CA VAL A 157 25.45 -10.46 -8.37
C VAL A 157 26.41 -9.38 -7.88
N SER A 158 26.70 -9.36 -6.59
CA SER A 158 27.65 -8.45 -5.96
C SER A 158 28.32 -9.15 -4.75
N ARG A 159 29.42 -8.57 -4.30
CA ARG A 159 30.16 -9.02 -3.11
C ARG A 159 29.94 -8.03 -1.97
N GLU A 160 30.23 -8.45 -0.73
CA GLU A 160 30.11 -7.62 0.48
C GLU A 160 30.89 -6.29 0.39
N GLU A 161 32.00 -6.27 -0.34
CA GLU A 161 32.84 -5.07 -0.49
C GLU A 161 32.30 -4.07 -1.53
N ASP A 162 31.30 -4.45 -2.33
CA ASP A 162 30.69 -3.58 -3.33
C ASP A 162 29.82 -2.52 -2.65
N SER A 163 30.01 -1.24 -2.99
CA SER A 163 29.21 -0.14 -2.43
C SER A 163 27.73 -0.28 -2.76
N GLU A 164 27.40 -0.86 -3.91
CA GLU A 164 26.03 -1.09 -4.35
C GLU A 164 25.45 -2.42 -3.83
N HIS A 165 26.14 -3.12 -2.91
CA HIS A 165 25.64 -4.35 -2.29
C HIS A 165 24.38 -4.09 -1.46
N TRP A 166 23.53 -5.11 -1.34
CA TRP A 166 22.28 -5.06 -0.59
C TRP A 166 22.15 -6.25 0.35
N HIS A 167 21.75 -5.97 1.58
CA HIS A 167 21.21 -6.98 2.48
C HIS A 167 19.70 -7.00 2.34
N VAL A 168 19.15 -8.16 1.96
CA VAL A 168 17.73 -8.34 1.69
C VAL A 168 17.19 -9.47 2.54
N GLN A 169 16.02 -9.25 3.16
CA GLN A 169 15.28 -10.27 3.89
C GLN A 169 13.86 -10.37 3.33
N VAL A 170 13.40 -11.61 3.11
CA VAL A 170 12.03 -11.90 2.64
C VAL A 170 11.11 -12.15 3.83
N PHE A 171 9.94 -11.51 3.79
CA PHE A 171 8.89 -11.60 4.81
C PHE A 171 7.57 -12.05 4.19
N ARG A 172 6.72 -12.69 5.00
CA ARG A 172 5.40 -13.17 4.56
C ARG A 172 4.30 -12.96 5.59
N SER A 173 3.08 -12.94 5.08
CA SER A 173 1.87 -13.28 5.82
C SER A 173 1.34 -14.55 5.20
N ILE A 174 1.48 -15.70 5.86
CA ILE A 174 1.03 -16.98 5.32
C ILE A 174 0.88 -18.01 6.44
N ASP A 175 0.05 -19.04 6.25
CA ASP A 175 -0.13 -20.09 7.24
C ASP A 175 0.01 -21.50 6.65
N SER A 176 0.08 -22.50 7.54
CA SER A 176 0.18 -23.92 7.18
C SER A 176 -1.00 -24.45 6.34
N GLY A 177 -2.09 -23.69 6.24
CA GLY A 177 -3.20 -23.95 5.32
C GLY A 177 -2.81 -23.72 3.86
N SER A 178 -1.83 -22.86 3.58
CA SER A 178 -1.42 -22.48 2.23
C SER A 178 -0.03 -22.97 1.80
N VAL A 179 0.72 -23.60 2.70
CA VAL A 179 2.06 -24.16 2.41
C VAL A 179 2.23 -25.58 2.90
N LYS A 180 3.21 -26.29 2.31
CA LYS A 180 3.84 -27.48 2.90
C LYS A 180 5.24 -27.13 3.41
N GLY A 181 5.70 -27.82 4.46
CA GLY A 181 7.07 -27.69 4.98
C GLY A 181 7.25 -26.74 6.16
N PHE A 182 6.17 -26.24 6.78
CA PHE A 182 6.27 -25.61 8.10
C PHE A 182 6.62 -26.64 9.17
N PRO A 183 7.36 -26.25 10.24
CA PRO A 183 7.70 -27.16 11.32
C PRO A 183 6.44 -27.78 11.94
N SER A 184 6.47 -29.08 12.17
CA SER A 184 5.38 -29.81 12.85
C SER A 184 5.49 -29.73 14.38
N ILE A 185 6.68 -29.43 14.90
CA ILE A 185 6.95 -29.31 16.33
C ILE A 185 6.67 -27.88 16.77
N VAL A 186 5.76 -27.72 17.74
CA VAL A 186 5.29 -26.42 18.22
C VAL A 186 6.44 -25.56 18.76
N GLN A 187 7.36 -26.15 19.53
CA GLN A 187 8.52 -25.43 20.07
C GLN A 187 9.44 -24.88 18.98
N GLU A 188 9.59 -25.58 17.85
CA GLU A 188 10.38 -25.12 16.71
C GLU A 188 9.65 -24.02 15.95
N ALA A 189 8.35 -24.19 15.74
CA ALA A 189 7.50 -23.18 15.10
C ALA A 189 7.50 -21.87 15.90
N MET A 190 7.34 -21.92 17.22
CA MET A 190 7.23 -20.74 18.09
C MET A 190 8.49 -19.87 18.16
N LYS A 191 9.62 -20.30 17.60
CA LYS A 191 10.82 -19.44 17.48
C LYS A 191 10.58 -18.22 16.59
N ASN A 192 9.89 -18.41 15.47
CA ASN A 192 9.67 -17.37 14.45
C ASN A 192 8.23 -17.32 13.90
N LEU A 193 7.36 -18.26 14.29
CA LEU A 193 5.98 -18.40 13.83
C LEU A 193 5.03 -18.36 15.02
N VAL A 194 3.76 -18.04 14.77
CA VAL A 194 2.69 -18.04 15.77
C VAL A 194 1.85 -19.30 15.60
N CYS A 195 1.61 -20.02 16.70
CA CYS A 195 0.72 -21.17 16.71
C CYS A 195 -0.64 -20.78 17.29
N GLN A 196 -1.71 -20.85 16.50
CA GLN A 196 -3.06 -20.52 16.94
C GLN A 196 -4.06 -21.55 16.41
N LYS A 197 -4.87 -22.16 17.29
CA LYS A 197 -6.00 -23.05 16.93
C LYS A 197 -5.65 -24.08 15.84
N ASN A 198 -4.53 -24.81 16.02
CA ASN A 198 -3.99 -25.83 15.10
C ASN A 198 -3.41 -25.31 13.77
N LEU A 199 -3.15 -24.01 13.69
CA LEU A 199 -2.54 -23.36 12.54
C LEU A 199 -1.17 -22.80 12.92
N VAL A 200 -0.18 -23.03 12.08
CA VAL A 200 1.13 -22.38 12.19
C VAL A 200 1.13 -21.19 11.23
N ILE A 201 1.36 -19.99 11.76
CA ILE A 201 1.18 -18.71 11.08
C ILE A 201 2.51 -17.98 11.02
N ASP A 202 2.92 -17.61 9.83
CA ASP A 202 3.98 -16.65 9.56
C ASP A 202 3.34 -15.25 9.46
N LYS A 203 3.74 -14.35 10.36
CA LYS A 203 3.37 -12.93 10.38
C LYS A 203 4.61 -12.03 10.36
N SER A 204 5.66 -12.50 9.67
CA SER A 204 6.94 -11.82 9.62
C SER A 204 6.85 -10.45 8.95
N ILE A 205 5.90 -10.20 8.04
CA ILE A 205 5.65 -8.84 7.49
C ILE A 205 5.27 -7.88 8.61
N HIS A 206 4.23 -8.20 9.40
CA HIS A 206 3.81 -7.35 10.54
C HIS A 206 4.98 -7.10 11.49
N THR A 207 5.76 -8.14 11.80
CA THR A 207 6.92 -8.04 12.68
C THR A 207 8.02 -7.14 12.09
N ALA A 208 8.28 -7.23 10.79
CA ALA A 208 9.27 -6.41 10.09
C ALA A 208 8.88 -4.93 10.11
N TYR A 209 7.62 -4.61 9.79
CA TYR A 209 7.10 -3.25 9.88
C TYR A 209 7.25 -2.67 11.31
N VAL A 210 6.84 -3.43 12.35
CA VAL A 210 6.97 -2.99 13.75
C VAL A 210 8.44 -2.72 14.11
N LYS A 211 9.36 -3.61 13.74
CA LYS A 211 10.79 -3.42 14.02
C LYS A 211 11.38 -2.22 13.28
N ALA A 212 11.00 -2.03 12.02
CA ALA A 212 11.47 -0.89 11.22
C ALA A 212 10.99 0.44 11.84
N ILE A 213 9.70 0.55 12.17
CA ILE A 213 9.13 1.75 12.83
C ILE A 213 9.83 2.02 14.16
N ARG A 214 10.01 1.00 15.00
CA ARG A 214 10.69 1.17 16.29
C ARG A 214 12.15 1.61 16.16
N SER A 215 12.81 1.22 15.08
CA SER A 215 14.21 1.57 14.82
C SER A 215 14.37 2.97 14.22
N ALA A 216 13.32 3.51 13.58
CA ALA A 216 13.35 4.82 12.93
C ALA A 216 13.79 5.95 13.86
N GLN A 217 14.67 6.82 13.34
CA GLN A 217 15.32 7.92 14.05
C GLN A 217 14.98 9.30 13.48
N HIS A 218 14.77 9.41 12.18
CA HIS A 218 14.64 10.68 11.46
C HIS A 218 13.25 10.84 10.83
N PHE A 219 12.84 9.93 9.94
CA PHE A 219 11.53 10.00 9.31
C PHE A 219 11.05 8.64 8.78
N ILE A 220 9.75 8.56 8.50
CA ILE A 220 9.13 7.44 7.81
C ILE A 220 8.27 7.97 6.67
N TYR A 221 8.44 7.41 5.47
CA TYR A 221 7.60 7.65 4.30
C TYR A 221 6.86 6.37 3.91
N ILE A 222 5.54 6.43 3.81
CA ILE A 222 4.66 5.28 3.56
C ILE A 222 3.81 5.57 2.34
N GLU A 223 3.71 4.60 1.44
CA GLU A 223 2.69 4.58 0.40
C GLU A 223 1.91 3.27 0.53
N ASN A 224 0.60 3.36 0.80
CA ASN A 224 -0.20 2.16 1.03
C ASN A 224 -1.63 2.30 0.54
N GLN A 225 -2.18 1.24 -0.06
CA GLN A 225 -3.58 1.19 -0.51
C GLN A 225 -4.60 1.30 0.64
N TYR A 226 -4.25 0.79 1.82
CA TYR A 226 -5.10 0.88 3.02
C TYR A 226 -4.27 1.32 4.22
N PHE A 227 -4.91 2.04 5.13
CA PHE A 227 -4.30 2.43 6.39
C PHE A 227 -5.31 2.30 7.54
N VAL A 228 -5.48 1.06 8.01
CA VAL A 228 -6.44 0.68 9.04
C VAL A 228 -5.78 -0.25 10.05
N GLY A 229 -5.91 0.04 11.34
CA GLY A 229 -5.37 -0.86 12.35
C GLY A 229 -5.39 -0.30 13.76
N SER A 230 -4.87 -1.10 14.68
CA SER A 230 -4.81 -0.79 16.10
C SER A 230 -6.19 -0.50 16.69
N SER A 231 -7.21 -1.24 16.25
CA SER A 231 -8.61 -0.94 16.57
C SER A 231 -8.93 -1.01 18.06
N PHE A 232 -8.13 -1.74 18.84
CA PHE A 232 -8.19 -1.77 20.30
C PHE A 232 -8.02 -0.39 20.98
N ALA A 233 -7.55 0.62 20.25
CA ALA A 233 -7.40 2.00 20.74
C ALA A 233 -8.31 3.01 20.04
N TRP A 234 -9.25 2.59 19.19
CA TRP A 234 -10.17 3.52 18.53
C TRP A 234 -11.18 4.15 19.50
N PRO A 235 -11.56 5.43 19.33
CA PRO A 235 -12.49 6.11 20.25
C PRO A 235 -13.89 5.49 20.34
N SER A 236 -14.41 4.96 19.23
CA SER A 236 -15.76 4.39 19.15
C SER A 236 -15.83 2.88 19.44
N TYR A 237 -14.73 2.29 19.92
CA TYR A 237 -14.53 0.85 19.84
C TYR A 237 -15.43 0.03 20.76
N LYS A 238 -16.19 -0.88 20.18
CA LYS A 238 -17.01 -1.87 20.92
C LYS A 238 -16.49 -3.31 20.80
N ASN A 239 -15.78 -3.68 19.72
CA ASN A 239 -15.33 -5.07 19.49
C ASN A 239 -14.00 -5.22 18.68
N PRO A 240 -12.97 -5.86 19.26
CA PRO A 240 -11.96 -6.72 18.62
C PRO A 240 -11.92 -6.97 17.11
N GLY A 241 -11.06 -6.38 16.26
CA GLY A 241 -11.08 -6.79 14.85
C GLY A 241 -9.87 -6.50 13.96
N ALA A 242 -9.19 -5.37 14.17
CA ALA A 242 -8.02 -4.94 13.40
C ALA A 242 -6.81 -4.71 14.30
N ASP A 243 -6.30 -5.79 14.90
CA ASP A 243 -5.29 -5.74 15.97
C ASP A 243 -3.84 -5.51 15.49
N ASN A 244 -3.61 -5.26 14.20
CA ASN A 244 -2.28 -4.93 13.71
C ASN A 244 -1.75 -3.65 14.38
N LEU A 245 -0.45 -3.64 14.68
CA LEU A 245 0.17 -2.60 15.52
C LEU A 245 0.67 -1.38 14.73
N ILE A 246 0.54 -1.35 13.41
CA ILE A 246 1.29 -0.40 12.57
C ILE A 246 0.90 1.06 12.89
N PRO A 247 -0.40 1.43 12.94
CA PRO A 247 -0.78 2.80 13.31
C PRO A 247 -0.35 3.19 14.73
N MET A 248 -0.51 2.29 15.70
CA MET A 248 -0.10 2.55 17.09
C MET A 248 1.42 2.76 17.22
N GLU A 249 2.24 1.92 16.58
CA GLU A 249 3.71 2.06 16.63
C GLU A 249 4.18 3.38 16.00
N LEU A 250 3.53 3.83 14.92
CA LEU A 250 3.83 5.13 14.30
C LEU A 250 3.49 6.29 15.24
N ALA A 251 2.28 6.29 15.82
CA ALA A 251 1.86 7.35 16.74
C ALA A 251 2.76 7.40 17.99
N LEU A 252 3.08 6.24 18.57
CA LEU A 252 3.99 6.16 19.72
C LEU A 252 5.43 6.52 19.37
N LYS A 253 5.90 6.22 18.16
CA LYS A 253 7.21 6.67 17.68
C LYS A 253 7.25 8.20 17.61
N VAL A 254 6.26 8.84 17.00
CA VAL A 254 6.14 10.31 16.97
C VAL A 254 6.10 10.90 18.38
N ALA A 255 5.23 10.38 19.25
CA ALA A 255 5.13 10.84 20.64
C ALA A 255 6.46 10.67 21.40
N SER A 256 7.18 9.56 21.19
CA SER A 256 8.49 9.36 21.81
C SER A 256 9.53 10.39 21.37
N LYS A 257 9.49 10.81 20.10
CA LYS A 257 10.41 11.81 19.54
C LYS A 257 10.07 13.21 20.01
N ILE A 258 8.78 13.55 20.09
CA ILE A 258 8.29 14.80 20.72
C ILE A 258 8.79 14.87 22.17
N ARG A 259 8.60 13.81 22.95
CA ARG A 259 9.04 13.75 24.36
C ARG A 259 10.54 13.91 24.52
N ALA A 260 11.32 13.35 23.59
CA ALA A 260 12.76 13.48 23.55
C ALA A 260 13.24 14.85 23.00
N ASN A 261 12.32 15.71 22.54
CA ASN A 261 12.63 16.93 21.80
C ASN A 261 13.53 16.67 20.58
N GLU A 262 13.29 15.55 19.89
CA GLU A 262 14.00 15.14 18.69
C GLU A 262 13.09 15.33 17.47
N ARG A 263 13.64 15.93 16.41
CA ARG A 263 12.89 16.19 15.18
C ARG A 263 12.61 14.87 14.44
N PHE A 264 11.34 14.59 14.19
CA PHE A 264 10.89 13.39 13.47
C PHE A 264 9.69 13.69 12.58
N ALA A 265 9.54 13.02 11.43
CA ALA A 265 8.39 13.20 10.55
C ALA A 265 7.85 11.86 10.02
N VAL A 266 6.54 11.76 9.84
CA VAL A 266 5.85 10.65 9.21
C VAL A 266 4.98 11.19 8.09
N TYR A 267 5.16 10.63 6.90
CA TYR A 267 4.43 10.95 5.69
C TYR A 267 3.69 9.70 5.21
N VAL A 268 2.37 9.79 5.04
CA VAL A 268 1.53 8.66 4.63
C VAL A 268 0.75 9.04 3.38
N VAL A 269 1.00 8.37 2.28
CA VAL A 269 0.27 8.51 1.01
C VAL A 269 -0.67 7.32 0.85
N ILE A 270 -1.96 7.60 0.77
CA ILE A 270 -3.05 6.63 0.64
C ILE A 270 -3.95 7.03 -0.54
N PRO A 271 -4.73 6.12 -1.14
CA PRO A 271 -5.64 6.52 -2.20
C PRO A 271 -6.70 7.47 -1.64
N MET A 272 -7.24 8.35 -2.48
CA MET A 272 -8.29 9.29 -2.04
C MET A 272 -9.50 8.52 -1.48
N TRP A 273 -9.85 7.40 -2.09
CA TRP A 273 -10.70 6.36 -1.53
C TRP A 273 -10.26 4.97 -2.01
N PRO A 274 -10.58 3.88 -1.29
CA PRO A 274 -10.39 2.51 -1.80
C PRO A 274 -11.10 2.27 -3.14
N GLU A 275 -10.51 1.45 -4.02
CA GLU A 275 -11.04 1.19 -5.36
C GLU A 275 -12.51 0.74 -5.35
N GLY A 276 -13.31 1.33 -6.24
CA GLY A 276 -14.75 1.09 -6.37
C GLY A 276 -15.56 2.38 -6.30
N ASP A 277 -16.88 2.23 -6.16
CA ASP A 277 -17.80 3.35 -5.92
C ASP A 277 -17.62 3.86 -4.46
N PRO A 278 -17.17 5.11 -4.26
CA PRO A 278 -16.95 5.67 -2.93
C PRO A 278 -18.24 5.80 -2.11
N SER A 279 -19.41 5.79 -2.73
CA SER A 279 -20.70 5.80 -2.05
C SER A 279 -21.18 4.41 -1.63
N SER A 280 -20.50 3.34 -2.04
CA SER A 280 -20.87 1.98 -1.67
C SER A 280 -20.63 1.70 -0.18
N ASN A 281 -21.44 0.81 0.41
CA ASN A 281 -21.32 0.45 1.82
C ASN A 281 -19.92 -0.07 2.18
N ALA A 282 -19.31 -0.88 1.30
CA ALA A 282 -17.98 -1.45 1.56
C ALA A 282 -16.91 -0.35 1.63
N VAL A 283 -16.91 0.59 0.69
CA VAL A 283 -15.92 1.69 0.68
C VAL A 283 -16.16 2.65 1.85
N GLN A 284 -17.43 2.99 2.13
CA GLN A 284 -17.78 3.86 3.25
C GLN A 284 -17.39 3.27 4.61
N GLU A 285 -17.51 1.96 4.79
CA GLU A 285 -17.09 1.30 6.03
C GLU A 285 -15.55 1.26 6.17
N ILE A 286 -14.82 0.99 5.09
CA ILE A 286 -13.35 1.04 5.12
C ILE A 286 -12.86 2.46 5.47
N LEU A 287 -13.44 3.48 4.84
CA LEU A 287 -13.12 4.88 5.13
C LEU A 287 -13.45 5.25 6.59
N PHE A 288 -14.52 4.69 7.16
CA PHE A 288 -14.84 4.86 8.57
C PHE A 288 -13.73 4.30 9.47
N TRP A 289 -13.26 3.07 9.20
CA TRP A 289 -12.16 2.47 9.96
C TRP A 289 -10.83 3.22 9.80
N GLN A 290 -10.56 3.74 8.60
CA GLN A 290 -9.42 4.62 8.35
C GLN A 290 -9.54 5.90 9.16
N GLY A 291 -10.71 6.55 9.18
CA GLY A 291 -10.98 7.73 9.99
C GLY A 291 -10.77 7.49 11.49
N GLN A 292 -11.24 6.35 12.02
CA GLN A 292 -11.01 5.97 13.42
C GLN A 292 -9.52 5.75 13.73
N THR A 293 -8.78 5.15 12.79
CA THR A 293 -7.34 4.93 12.90
C THR A 293 -6.59 6.27 12.93
N ILE A 294 -6.91 7.17 12.00
CA ILE A 294 -6.30 8.50 11.91
C ILE A 294 -6.61 9.33 13.14
N GLN A 295 -7.86 9.34 13.62
CA GLN A 295 -8.27 10.03 14.85
C GLN A 295 -7.44 9.55 16.05
N MET A 296 -7.33 8.23 16.26
CA MET A 296 -6.53 7.66 17.35
C MET A 296 -5.06 8.13 17.29
N MET A 297 -4.46 8.16 16.09
CA MET A 297 -3.07 8.59 15.97
C MET A 297 -2.90 10.07 16.32
N TYR A 298 -3.78 10.94 15.83
CA TYR A 298 -3.69 12.37 16.13
C TYR A 298 -4.01 12.69 17.59
N ASP A 299 -4.92 11.96 18.23
CA ASP A 299 -5.18 12.09 19.67
C ASP A 299 -3.89 11.85 20.48
N ILE A 300 -3.14 10.78 20.17
CA ILE A 300 -1.88 10.45 20.85
C ILE A 300 -0.83 11.55 20.63
N VAL A 301 -0.67 12.02 19.38
CA VAL A 301 0.32 13.05 19.05
C VAL A 301 -0.03 14.39 19.70
N ALA A 302 -1.28 14.83 19.61
CA ALA A 302 -1.74 16.08 20.21
C ALA A 302 -1.66 16.05 21.74
N GLN A 303 -1.98 14.92 22.37
CA GLN A 303 -1.82 14.73 23.81
C GLN A 303 -0.35 14.89 24.23
N GLU A 304 0.61 14.37 23.44
CA GLU A 304 2.02 14.50 23.75
C GLU A 304 2.54 15.95 23.53
N LEU A 305 2.10 16.63 22.48
CA LEU A 305 2.43 18.05 22.29
C LEU A 305 1.96 18.90 23.48
N LYS A 306 0.74 18.63 23.95
CA LYS A 306 0.18 19.28 25.13
C LYS A 306 0.94 18.94 26.41
N SER A 307 1.32 17.68 26.63
CA SER A 307 2.07 17.27 27.83
C SER A 307 3.47 17.89 27.89
N MET A 308 4.08 18.14 26.73
CA MET A 308 5.38 18.79 26.59
C MET A 308 5.32 20.32 26.52
N ASN A 309 4.13 20.91 26.67
CA ASN A 309 3.87 22.37 26.59
C ASN A 309 4.33 23.00 25.25
N LEU A 310 4.18 22.29 24.14
CA LEU A 310 4.49 22.76 22.80
C LEU A 310 3.26 23.40 22.14
N GLU A 311 2.70 24.44 22.77
CA GLU A 311 1.42 25.05 22.36
C GLU A 311 1.42 25.67 20.94
N ASN A 312 2.60 25.99 20.41
CA ASN A 312 2.74 26.53 19.05
C ASN A 312 2.98 25.45 17.98
N ALA A 313 3.12 24.18 18.37
CA ALA A 313 3.32 23.07 17.44
C ALA A 313 1.97 22.46 17.05
N HIS A 314 1.87 22.00 15.80
CA HIS A 314 0.69 21.33 15.29
C HIS A 314 0.96 19.83 15.14
N PRO A 315 -0.02 18.91 15.32
CA PRO A 315 0.19 17.48 15.06
C PRO A 315 0.72 17.19 13.65
N GLN A 316 0.29 17.98 12.65
CA GLN A 316 0.77 17.89 11.25
C GLN A 316 2.20 18.41 11.05
N ASP A 317 2.84 18.99 12.07
CA ASP A 317 4.29 19.19 12.01
C ASP A 317 5.04 17.86 12.06
N TYR A 318 4.41 16.76 12.49
CA TYR A 318 5.03 15.45 12.72
C TYR A 318 4.38 14.29 11.95
N LEU A 319 3.05 14.25 11.83
CA LEU A 319 2.31 13.16 11.19
C LEU A 319 1.41 13.73 10.10
N ASN A 320 1.58 13.27 8.86
CA ASN A 320 0.87 13.81 7.71
C ASN A 320 0.28 12.73 6.82
N PHE A 321 -0.94 12.98 6.32
CA PHE A 321 -1.66 12.12 5.39
C PHE A 321 -1.93 12.86 4.08
N TYR A 322 -1.68 12.18 2.98
CA TYR A 322 -1.83 12.67 1.61
C TYR A 322 -2.55 11.64 0.75
N CYS A 323 -3.05 12.09 -0.38
CA CYS A 323 -3.44 11.25 -1.50
C CYS A 323 -2.87 11.79 -2.81
N LEU A 324 -3.07 11.06 -3.90
CA LEU A 324 -2.63 11.48 -5.21
C LEU A 324 -3.83 11.82 -6.10
N GLY A 325 -3.66 12.82 -6.95
CA GLY A 325 -4.65 13.19 -7.96
C GLY A 325 -4.00 13.83 -9.17
N ASN A 326 -4.73 13.80 -10.27
CA ASN A 326 -4.34 14.49 -11.49
C ASN A 326 -5.47 15.39 -11.98
N ARG A 327 -5.10 16.40 -12.76
CA ARG A 327 -6.01 17.28 -13.46
C ARG A 327 -5.39 17.66 -14.81
N GLU A 328 -6.02 17.27 -15.90
CA GLU A 328 -5.43 17.41 -17.24
C GLU A 328 -6.15 18.46 -18.08
N GLU A 329 -5.39 19.31 -18.76
CA GLU A 329 -5.93 20.08 -19.87
C GLU A 329 -6.13 19.16 -21.08
N THR A 330 -7.39 18.97 -21.46
CA THR A 330 -7.74 18.27 -22.70
C THR A 330 -7.85 19.25 -23.87
N PRO A 331 -7.36 18.93 -25.07
CA PRO A 331 -7.62 19.72 -26.28
C PRO A 331 -9.12 19.84 -26.55
N ALA A 332 -9.59 21.04 -26.89
CA ALA A 332 -11.00 21.38 -27.06
C ALA A 332 -11.77 20.49 -28.07
N ASP A 333 -11.05 19.88 -29.01
CA ASP A 333 -11.65 19.16 -30.14
C ASP A 333 -12.13 17.72 -29.81
N LYS A 334 -11.80 17.17 -28.63
CA LYS A 334 -12.16 15.78 -28.26
C LYS A 334 -13.37 15.64 -27.32
N LEU A 335 -13.99 16.73 -26.86
CA LEU A 335 -15.11 16.72 -25.89
C LEU A 335 -16.48 17.04 -26.50
N GLN A 336 -16.69 16.77 -27.80
CA GLN A 336 -18.02 16.83 -28.38
C GLN A 336 -18.73 15.48 -28.24
N GLN A 337 -19.62 15.37 -27.25
CA GLN A 337 -20.87 14.62 -27.42
C GLN A 337 -21.97 15.13 -26.49
N ASP A 338 -23.12 15.38 -27.14
CA ASP A 338 -24.43 15.72 -26.59
C ASP A 338 -24.89 14.79 -25.46
N ASP A 339 -25.34 15.35 -24.33
CA ASP A 339 -26.65 14.99 -23.75
C ASP A 339 -26.99 15.89 -22.55
N GLN A 340 -28.00 16.75 -22.71
CA GLN A 340 -28.55 17.64 -21.67
C GLN A 340 -29.22 16.90 -20.48
N PHE A 341 -29.19 15.56 -20.46
CA PHE A 341 -29.79 14.73 -19.42
C PHE A 341 -28.80 14.10 -18.42
N LEU A 342 -27.48 14.27 -18.61
CA LEU A 342 -26.42 13.59 -17.82
C LEU A 342 -25.60 14.49 -16.89
N GLU A 343 -26.00 15.76 -16.70
CA GLU A 343 -25.21 16.80 -16.00
C GLU A 343 -24.81 16.49 -14.54
N LYS A 344 -25.40 15.47 -13.90
CA LYS A 344 -25.15 15.12 -12.48
C LYS A 344 -24.52 13.75 -12.24
N ALA A 345 -24.21 12.96 -13.27
CA ALA A 345 -23.56 11.66 -13.07
C ALA A 345 -22.08 11.86 -12.66
N PRO A 346 -21.53 11.05 -11.73
CA PRO A 346 -20.14 11.15 -11.29
C PRO A 346 -19.08 11.20 -12.40
N ALA A 347 -19.26 10.37 -13.43
CA ALA A 347 -18.39 10.34 -14.60
C ALA A 347 -18.43 11.66 -15.39
N THR A 348 -19.62 12.21 -15.62
CA THR A 348 -19.81 13.49 -16.32
C THR A 348 -19.15 14.65 -15.56
N LEU A 349 -19.27 14.67 -14.23
CA LEU A 349 -18.62 15.70 -13.39
C LEU A 349 -17.09 15.58 -13.44
N SER A 350 -16.56 14.36 -13.33
CA SER A 350 -15.10 14.13 -13.40
C SER A 350 -14.53 14.49 -14.77
N GLN A 351 -15.29 14.26 -15.84
CA GLN A 351 -14.95 14.72 -17.20
C GLN A 351 -15.02 16.25 -17.32
N LYS A 352 -16.10 16.88 -16.81
CA LYS A 352 -16.30 18.33 -16.84
C LYS A 352 -15.17 19.07 -16.12
N PHE A 353 -14.82 18.64 -14.91
CA PHE A 353 -13.77 19.25 -14.11
C PHE A 353 -12.36 18.74 -14.44
N ARG A 354 -12.28 17.74 -15.32
CA ARG A 354 -11.05 17.16 -15.88
C ARG A 354 -10.09 16.63 -14.82
N ARG A 355 -10.62 16.05 -13.75
CA ARG A 355 -9.86 15.58 -12.59
C ARG A 355 -10.27 14.18 -12.18
N PHE A 356 -9.33 13.45 -11.60
CA PHE A 356 -9.59 12.20 -10.90
C PHE A 356 -8.42 11.86 -9.96
N MET A 357 -8.65 10.97 -8.99
CA MET A 357 -7.56 10.47 -8.17
C MET A 357 -6.59 9.64 -8.99
N ILE A 358 -5.31 9.67 -8.61
CA ILE A 358 -4.34 8.66 -9.00
C ILE A 358 -4.44 7.59 -7.92
N TYR A 359 -4.72 6.34 -8.32
CA TYR A 359 -4.95 5.28 -7.35
C TYR A 359 -3.63 4.79 -6.78
N VAL A 360 -3.42 5.04 -5.49
CA VAL A 360 -2.27 4.53 -4.73
C VAL A 360 -2.54 3.06 -4.42
N HIS A 361 -2.02 2.18 -5.27
CA HIS A 361 -2.00 0.74 -5.02
C HIS A 361 -0.69 0.28 -4.37
N ALA A 362 0.29 1.16 -4.20
CA ALA A 362 1.54 0.89 -3.50
C ALA A 362 1.34 0.14 -2.15
N LYS A 363 2.36 -0.63 -1.76
CA LYS A 363 2.53 -1.18 -0.40
C LYS A 363 4.00 -1.11 0.01
N GLY A 364 4.47 0.11 0.26
CA GLY A 364 5.86 0.39 0.59
C GLY A 364 6.04 1.26 1.83
N MET A 365 7.24 1.16 2.42
CA MET A 365 7.68 1.99 3.52
C MET A 365 9.19 2.24 3.41
N ILE A 366 9.60 3.51 3.46
CA ILE A 366 10.98 3.96 3.51
C ILE A 366 11.25 4.54 4.89
N ILE A 367 12.37 4.15 5.49
CA ILE A 367 12.78 4.58 6.82
C ILE A 367 14.17 5.19 6.73
N ASP A 368 14.27 6.45 7.17
CA ASP A 368 15.53 7.19 7.33
C ASP A 368 16.44 7.20 6.08
N ASP A 369 15.87 7.02 4.89
CA ASP A 369 16.58 6.85 3.61
C ASP A 369 17.66 5.74 3.58
N GLU A 370 17.64 4.81 4.56
CA GLU A 370 18.56 3.68 4.64
C GLU A 370 17.89 2.32 4.44
N TYR A 371 16.61 2.18 4.81
CA TYR A 371 15.90 0.92 4.76
C TYR A 371 14.56 1.07 4.02
N VAL A 372 14.20 0.07 3.22
CA VAL A 372 12.96 0.04 2.46
C VAL A 372 12.25 -1.30 2.62
N ILE A 373 10.92 -1.27 2.70
CA ILE A 373 10.02 -2.43 2.57
C ILE A 373 9.18 -2.24 1.31
N VAL A 374 9.12 -3.27 0.46
CA VAL A 374 8.23 -3.33 -0.71
C VAL A 374 7.58 -4.70 -0.78
N GLY A 375 6.27 -4.76 -1.04
CA GLY A 375 5.57 -6.04 -1.16
C GLY A 375 4.12 -5.90 -1.58
N SER A 376 3.31 -6.91 -1.23
CA SER A 376 1.88 -6.97 -1.52
C SER A 376 0.98 -6.60 -0.34
N ALA A 377 1.56 -6.50 0.86
CA ALA A 377 0.81 -6.38 2.11
C ALA A 377 0.34 -4.96 2.41
N ASN A 378 -0.97 -4.78 2.45
CA ASN A 378 -1.59 -3.54 2.87
C ASN A 378 -1.45 -3.30 4.39
N ILE A 379 -1.55 -2.06 4.84
CA ILE A 379 -1.69 -1.74 6.28
C ILE A 379 -3.16 -1.91 6.66
N ASN A 380 -3.58 -3.16 6.77
CA ASN A 380 -4.87 -3.58 7.29
C ASN A 380 -4.75 -4.97 7.94
N GLN A 381 -5.80 -5.43 8.61
CA GLN A 381 -5.75 -6.72 9.27
C GLN A 381 -5.75 -7.88 8.27
N ARG A 382 -6.44 -7.73 7.13
CA ARG A 382 -6.45 -8.70 6.02
C ARG A 382 -5.05 -9.12 5.58
N SER A 383 -4.13 -8.18 5.43
CA SER A 383 -2.75 -8.44 5.00
C SER A 383 -1.80 -8.76 6.17
N LEU A 384 -1.99 -8.15 7.35
CA LEU A 384 -1.01 -8.24 8.45
C LEU A 384 -1.28 -9.33 9.49
N ALA A 385 -2.44 -9.99 9.45
CA ALA A 385 -2.77 -11.05 10.41
C ALA A 385 -1.94 -12.35 10.22
N GLY A 386 -1.37 -12.57 9.04
CA GLY A 386 -0.71 -13.85 8.67
C GLY A 386 -1.66 -14.97 8.27
N SER A 387 -2.85 -15.03 8.89
CA SER A 387 -3.85 -16.10 8.67
C SER A 387 -5.06 -15.69 7.83
N ARG A 388 -5.08 -14.48 7.26
CA ARG A 388 -6.16 -13.97 6.40
C ARG A 388 -5.73 -14.10 4.93
N ASP A 389 -5.38 -13.01 4.26
CA ASP A 389 -4.80 -13.08 2.92
C ASP A 389 -3.34 -13.53 3.00
N THR A 390 -2.84 -14.20 1.95
CA THR A 390 -1.41 -14.51 1.88
C THR A 390 -0.65 -13.38 1.20
N GLU A 391 0.41 -12.90 1.81
CA GLU A 391 1.22 -11.78 1.33
C GLU A 391 2.71 -12.12 1.27
N ILE A 392 3.47 -11.33 0.53
CA ILE A 392 4.94 -11.39 0.47
C ILE A 392 5.50 -9.97 0.42
N ALA A 393 6.63 -9.76 1.07
CA ALA A 393 7.38 -8.52 1.00
C ALA A 393 8.88 -8.81 1.11
N MET A 394 9.69 -7.87 0.65
CA MET A 394 11.10 -7.79 1.01
C MET A 394 11.32 -6.57 1.89
N GLY A 395 12.33 -6.64 2.76
CA GLY A 395 12.94 -5.45 3.32
C GLY A 395 14.44 -5.48 3.06
N ALA A 396 15.00 -4.32 2.77
CA ALA A 396 16.37 -4.22 2.29
C ALA A 396 17.04 -2.90 2.72
N TYR A 397 18.37 -2.96 2.85
CA TYR A 397 19.24 -1.80 3.01
C TYR A 397 20.58 -2.05 2.32
N GLN A 398 21.30 -0.96 2.02
CA GLN A 398 22.67 -1.03 1.52
C GLN A 398 23.63 -0.82 2.70
N PRO A 399 24.47 -1.80 3.08
CA PRO A 399 25.31 -1.70 4.28
C PRO A 399 26.34 -0.57 4.22
N HIS A 400 26.73 -0.12 3.02
CA HIS A 400 27.62 1.02 2.81
C HIS A 400 26.90 2.38 2.77
N HIS A 401 25.57 2.39 2.82
CA HIS A 401 24.74 3.60 2.83
C HIS A 401 23.79 3.57 4.04
N THR A 402 24.36 3.62 5.24
CA THR A 402 23.59 3.70 6.50
C THR A 402 24.05 4.88 7.34
N TRP A 403 23.19 5.39 8.23
CA TRP A 403 23.57 6.45 9.17
C TRP A 403 24.76 6.06 10.04
N THR A 404 24.78 4.79 10.51
CA THR A 404 25.85 4.27 11.36
C THR A 404 27.19 4.23 10.64
N LYS A 405 27.22 3.80 9.37
CA LYS A 405 28.45 3.68 8.59
C LYS A 405 28.96 5.04 8.11
N ASN A 406 28.06 5.88 7.59
CA ASN A 406 28.42 7.14 6.94
C ASN A 406 28.56 8.30 7.93
N LYS A 407 27.97 8.19 9.13
CA LYS A 407 27.90 9.27 10.14
C LYS A 407 27.28 10.56 9.61
N ARG A 408 26.47 10.44 8.56
CA ARG A 408 25.71 11.49 7.88
C ARG A 408 24.53 10.85 7.14
N HIS A 409 23.65 11.67 6.59
CA HIS A 409 22.53 11.22 5.78
C HIS A 409 22.98 10.24 4.67
N PRO A 410 22.45 9.01 4.63
CA PRO A 410 22.80 8.04 3.61
C PRO A 410 22.20 8.40 2.25
N HIS A 411 23.06 8.69 1.27
CA HIS A 411 22.66 8.94 -0.12
C HIS A 411 22.90 7.67 -0.95
N GLY A 412 22.17 6.60 -0.63
CA GLY A 412 22.15 5.37 -1.41
C GLY A 412 21.01 5.35 -2.43
N GLN A 413 20.73 4.16 -2.97
CA GLN A 413 19.60 3.91 -3.84
C GLN A 413 18.26 4.10 -3.13
N VAL A 414 18.17 3.85 -1.81
CA VAL A 414 16.93 4.10 -1.04
C VAL A 414 16.58 5.60 -1.04
N TYR A 415 17.56 6.45 -0.74
CA TYR A 415 17.47 7.91 -0.89
C TYR A 415 17.08 8.31 -2.31
N GLY A 416 17.78 7.79 -3.33
CA GLY A 416 17.50 8.10 -4.73
C GLY A 416 16.08 7.72 -5.15
N TYR A 417 15.60 6.56 -4.70
CA TYR A 417 14.25 6.09 -4.94
C TYR A 417 13.20 6.99 -4.29
N ARG A 418 13.42 7.39 -3.02
CA ARG A 418 12.54 8.31 -2.30
C ARG A 418 12.51 9.70 -2.95
N MET A 419 13.66 10.25 -3.36
CA MET A 419 13.74 11.50 -4.12
C MET A 419 13.00 11.39 -5.46
N SER A 420 13.07 10.24 -6.16
CA SER A 420 12.35 10.02 -7.42
C SER A 420 10.84 9.99 -7.23
N LEU A 421 10.34 9.31 -6.19
CA LEU A 421 8.92 9.31 -5.83
C LEU A 421 8.45 10.73 -5.47
N TRP A 422 9.27 11.49 -4.74
CA TRP A 422 8.95 12.87 -4.41
C TRP A 422 9.01 13.78 -5.63
N ALA A 423 9.91 13.56 -6.58
CA ALA A 423 9.93 14.31 -7.84
C ALA A 423 8.66 14.11 -8.66
N GLU A 424 8.15 12.87 -8.71
CA GLU A 424 6.86 12.53 -9.30
C GLU A 424 5.71 13.22 -8.57
N HIS A 425 5.61 13.03 -7.25
CA HIS A 425 4.46 13.52 -6.48
C HIS A 425 4.47 15.03 -6.30
N MET A 426 5.63 15.66 -6.19
CA MET A 426 5.77 17.11 -5.99
C MET A 426 5.94 17.88 -7.31
N GLY A 427 6.21 17.18 -8.42
CA GLY A 427 6.44 17.77 -9.73
C GLY A 427 7.76 18.55 -9.85
N LEU A 428 8.66 18.43 -8.87
CA LEU A 428 9.93 19.15 -8.80
C LEU A 428 10.91 18.45 -7.85
N LEU A 429 12.19 18.78 -7.98
CA LEU A 429 13.23 18.49 -6.99
C LEU A 429 13.57 19.76 -6.22
N ASP A 430 13.79 19.64 -4.92
CA ASP A 430 14.07 20.77 -4.03
C ASP A 430 15.03 20.34 -2.91
N ASP A 431 15.96 21.21 -2.55
CA ASP A 431 16.97 20.95 -1.51
C ASP A 431 16.34 20.67 -0.14
N ARG A 432 15.13 21.19 0.13
CA ARG A 432 14.41 20.89 1.37
C ARG A 432 14.06 19.41 1.50
N PHE A 433 13.94 18.68 0.38
CA PHE A 433 13.65 17.25 0.38
C PHE A 433 14.86 16.39 0.78
N GLU A 434 16.05 16.98 0.89
CA GLU A 434 17.23 16.28 1.39
C GLU A 434 17.14 16.01 2.89
N GLU A 435 16.33 16.75 3.65
CA GLU A 435 16.13 16.54 5.09
C GLU A 435 14.63 16.38 5.41
N PRO A 436 14.03 15.21 5.13
CA PRO A 436 12.59 14.98 5.27
C PRO A 436 12.09 15.11 6.71
N ASN A 437 12.95 14.93 7.71
CA ASN A 437 12.55 15.15 9.09
C ASN A 437 12.40 16.65 9.42
N SER A 438 13.04 17.56 8.68
CA SER A 438 13.05 19.00 9.02
C SER A 438 11.64 19.62 8.98
N LEU A 439 11.41 20.61 9.87
CA LEU A 439 10.13 21.34 9.88
C LEU A 439 9.91 22.14 8.59
N GLU A 440 11.00 22.63 7.99
CA GLU A 440 10.95 23.33 6.72
C GLU A 440 10.46 22.42 5.59
N CYS A 441 11.00 21.20 5.49
CA CYS A 441 10.52 20.20 4.54
C CYS A 441 9.05 19.87 4.75
N VAL A 442 8.64 19.52 5.98
CA VAL A 442 7.23 19.20 6.30
C VAL A 442 6.30 20.33 5.90
N LYS A 443 6.63 21.58 6.26
CA LYS A 443 5.80 22.74 5.92
C LYS A 443 5.73 22.98 4.42
N PHE A 444 6.83 22.80 3.69
CA PHE A 444 6.83 22.94 2.24
C PHE A 444 5.97 21.87 1.56
N VAL A 445 6.14 20.60 1.95
CA VAL A 445 5.32 19.49 1.43
C VAL A 445 3.84 19.71 1.72
N ASN A 446 3.49 20.07 2.96
CA ASN A 446 2.11 20.37 3.35
C ASN A 446 1.53 21.54 2.56
N LYS A 447 2.29 22.61 2.36
CA LYS A 447 1.84 23.79 1.61
C LYS A 447 1.56 23.46 0.15
N THR A 448 2.46 22.71 -0.51
CA THR A 448 2.23 22.27 -1.90
C THR A 448 1.00 21.35 -1.99
N ALA A 449 0.84 20.42 -1.04
CA ALA A 449 -0.31 19.51 -1.00
C ALA A 449 -1.65 20.24 -0.74
N GLU A 450 -1.63 21.30 0.06
CA GLU A 450 -2.76 22.23 0.27
C GLU A 450 -3.10 23.01 -0.98
N ASP A 451 -2.10 23.62 -1.62
CA ASP A 451 -2.29 24.39 -2.85
C ASP A 451 -2.84 23.49 -3.97
N ASN A 452 -2.34 22.25 -4.08
CA ASN A 452 -2.85 21.26 -5.01
C ASN A 452 -4.28 20.84 -4.68
N TRP A 453 -4.69 20.71 -3.40
CA TRP A 453 -6.09 20.46 -3.07
C TRP A 453 -6.99 21.60 -3.54
N SER A 454 -6.62 22.86 -3.27
CA SER A 454 -7.38 24.02 -3.74
C SER A 454 -7.50 24.05 -5.27
N ARG A 455 -6.44 23.72 -6.00
CA ARG A 455 -6.46 23.61 -7.47
C ARG A 455 -7.25 22.40 -7.96
N TYR A 456 -7.17 21.28 -7.25
CA TYR A 456 -7.91 20.07 -7.58
C TYR A 456 -9.41 20.33 -7.43
N THR A 457 -9.86 21.03 -6.39
CA THR A 457 -11.28 21.29 -6.13
C THR A 457 -11.85 22.51 -6.86
N ALA A 458 -11.03 23.41 -7.38
CA ALA A 458 -11.45 24.60 -8.11
C ALA A 458 -12.41 24.32 -9.29
N GLU A 459 -13.42 25.18 -9.47
CA GLU A 459 -14.36 25.09 -10.58
C GLU A 459 -13.65 25.25 -11.93
N GLU A 460 -12.83 26.30 -12.04
CA GLU A 460 -12.00 26.53 -13.22
C GLU A 460 -10.79 25.61 -13.26
N MET A 461 -10.37 25.26 -14.48
CA MET A 461 -9.19 24.42 -14.67
C MET A 461 -7.92 25.16 -14.25
N THR A 462 -7.23 24.56 -13.28
CA THR A 462 -5.90 24.95 -12.85
C THR A 462 -5.01 23.72 -12.80
N ALA A 463 -3.84 23.81 -13.43
CA ALA A 463 -2.86 22.73 -13.40
C ALA A 463 -2.31 22.53 -11.98
N LEU A 464 -2.21 21.26 -11.58
CA LEU A 464 -1.56 20.88 -10.32
C LEU A 464 -0.03 21.06 -10.43
N THR A 465 0.63 21.29 -9.31
CA THR A 465 2.09 21.17 -9.20
C THR A 465 2.41 19.77 -8.71
N GLY A 466 2.73 18.85 -9.62
CA GLY A 466 2.82 17.42 -9.30
C GLY A 466 1.45 16.79 -9.02
N HIS A 467 1.44 15.77 -8.17
CA HIS A 467 0.29 14.91 -7.91
C HIS A 467 -0.12 14.82 -6.43
N LEU A 468 0.74 15.25 -5.51
CA LEU A 468 0.50 15.17 -4.08
C LEU A 468 -0.59 16.15 -3.66
N ILE A 469 -1.63 15.62 -3.02
CA ILE A 469 -2.77 16.37 -2.51
C ILE A 469 -2.88 16.07 -1.01
N ARG A 470 -3.20 17.07 -0.19
CA ARG A 470 -3.49 16.79 1.24
C ARG A 470 -4.65 15.81 1.31
N TYR A 471 -4.59 14.83 2.20
CA TYR A 471 -5.78 14.00 2.43
C TYR A 471 -6.90 14.94 2.93
N PRO A 472 -8.15 14.83 2.43
CA PRO A 472 -9.17 15.89 2.57
C PRO A 472 -9.85 15.93 3.96
N ILE A 473 -9.03 15.85 5.01
CA ILE A 473 -9.40 15.98 6.41
C ILE A 473 -8.81 17.26 6.99
N GLN A 474 -9.54 17.81 7.95
CA GLN A 474 -9.05 18.82 8.87
C GLN A 474 -8.57 18.15 10.15
N VAL A 475 -7.43 18.60 10.65
CA VAL A 475 -6.85 18.17 11.92
C VAL A 475 -6.69 19.42 12.75
N GLU A 476 -7.35 19.46 13.90
CA GLU A 476 -7.23 20.58 14.85
C GLU A 476 -6.01 20.39 15.76
N ALA A 477 -5.58 21.46 16.43
CA ALA A 477 -4.43 21.44 17.33
C ALA A 477 -4.60 20.47 18.52
N ASP A 478 -5.84 20.15 18.90
CA ASP A 478 -6.16 19.17 19.95
C ASP A 478 -6.21 17.72 19.45
N GLY A 479 -5.95 17.49 18.16
CA GLY A 479 -5.95 16.17 17.52
C GLY A 479 -7.29 15.77 16.92
N LYS A 480 -8.34 16.58 17.07
CA LYS A 480 -9.65 16.27 16.48
C LYS A 480 -9.59 16.24 14.95
N VAL A 481 -10.12 15.18 14.36
CA VAL A 481 -10.18 14.97 12.92
C VAL A 481 -11.61 15.19 12.42
N GLY A 482 -11.74 16.00 11.37
CA GLY A 482 -13.00 16.28 10.68
C GLY A 482 -12.82 16.26 9.16
N PRO A 483 -13.91 16.31 8.37
CA PRO A 483 -13.79 16.67 6.96
C PRO A 483 -13.29 18.12 6.83
N LEU A 484 -12.69 18.45 5.69
CA LEU A 484 -12.43 19.86 5.37
C LEU A 484 -13.74 20.66 5.29
N PRO A 485 -13.75 21.96 5.62
CA PRO A 485 -14.95 22.80 5.53
C PRO A 485 -15.51 22.76 4.11
N ASP A 486 -16.84 22.66 4.00
CA ASP A 486 -17.58 22.54 2.73
C ASP A 486 -17.24 21.30 1.87
N HIS A 487 -16.44 20.37 2.41
CA HIS A 487 -16.01 19.14 1.73
C HIS A 487 -16.32 17.91 2.59
N GLU A 488 -17.59 17.65 2.85
CA GLU A 488 -18.01 16.42 3.56
C GLU A 488 -17.85 15.15 2.68
N CYS A 489 -17.93 15.32 1.36
CA CYS A 489 -17.86 14.25 0.37
C CYS A 489 -16.72 14.46 -0.63
N PHE A 490 -16.30 13.39 -1.30
CA PHE A 490 -15.29 13.52 -2.35
C PHE A 490 -15.81 14.32 -3.55
N PRO A 491 -14.96 15.15 -4.19
CA PRO A 491 -15.35 15.92 -5.37
C PRO A 491 -15.85 15.01 -6.49
N ASP A 492 -16.93 15.41 -7.15
CA ASP A 492 -17.56 14.78 -8.33
C ASP A 492 -18.24 13.42 -8.08
N VAL A 493 -17.68 12.59 -7.21
CA VAL A 493 -18.08 11.18 -7.04
C VAL A 493 -18.95 10.92 -5.80
N GLY A 494 -19.04 11.88 -4.88
CA GLY A 494 -19.78 11.70 -3.63
C GLY A 494 -19.08 10.75 -2.66
N GLY A 495 -19.84 10.17 -1.73
CA GLY A 495 -19.30 9.38 -0.62
C GLY A 495 -18.63 10.23 0.45
N LYS A 496 -18.89 9.96 1.72
CA LYS A 496 -18.32 10.76 2.82
C LYS A 496 -16.82 10.48 2.95
N ILE A 497 -16.03 11.53 3.14
CA ILE A 497 -14.56 11.42 3.28
C ILE A 497 -14.14 10.60 4.51
N LEU A 498 -14.84 10.78 5.63
CA LEU A 498 -14.63 10.02 6.86
C LEU A 498 -15.46 8.73 6.92
N GLY A 499 -16.12 8.37 5.81
CA GLY A 499 -16.94 7.16 5.72
C GLY A 499 -18.15 7.16 6.65
N ALA A 500 -18.75 5.97 6.78
CA ALA A 500 -19.83 5.70 7.73
C ALA A 500 -19.84 4.22 8.11
N PRO A 501 -20.21 3.86 9.35
CA PRO A 501 -20.42 2.47 9.72
C PRO A 501 -21.59 1.87 8.92
N THR A 502 -21.50 0.59 8.59
CA THR A 502 -22.57 -0.10 7.84
C THR A 502 -23.02 -1.37 8.55
N ALA A 503 -23.87 -2.16 7.89
CA ALA A 503 -24.32 -3.47 8.39
C ALA A 503 -23.43 -4.62 7.90
N LEU A 504 -22.32 -4.33 7.22
CA LEU A 504 -21.39 -5.34 6.76
C LEU A 504 -20.62 -5.94 7.96
N PRO A 505 -20.28 -7.23 7.91
CA PRO A 505 -19.39 -7.79 8.92
C PRO A 505 -17.99 -7.17 8.85
N ASP A 506 -17.56 -6.53 9.93
CA ASP A 506 -16.23 -5.96 10.17
C ASP A 506 -15.07 -6.79 9.59
N THR A 507 -15.15 -8.12 9.70
CA THR A 507 -14.12 -9.05 9.18
C THR A 507 -13.88 -8.94 7.66
N LEU A 508 -14.81 -8.37 6.90
CA LEU A 508 -14.68 -8.17 5.44
C LEU A 508 -13.92 -6.89 5.10
N THR A 509 -14.06 -5.86 5.94
CA THR A 509 -13.61 -4.47 5.69
C THR A 509 -12.44 -4.04 6.57
N MET A 510 -11.98 -4.89 7.50
CA MET A 510 -10.81 -4.67 8.37
C MET A 510 -9.50 -5.32 7.92
#